data_AF-A0A2E4KJX9-F1
#
_entry.id   AF-A0A2E4KJX9-F1
#
_cell.length_a   1.000
_cell.length_b   1.000
_cell.length_c   1.000
_cell.angle_alpha   90.00
_cell.angle_beta   90.00
_cell.angle_gamma   90.00
#
_symmetry.space_group_name_H-M   'P 1'
#
loop_
_entity.id
_entity.type
_entity.pdbx_description
1 polymer ?
#
loop_
_entity_poly.entity_id
_entity_poly.type
_entity_poly.pdbx_seq_one_letter_code
_entity_poly.pdbx_strand_id
1 'polypeptide(L)'
;IRINVPSTFTIGIDTKPSIMQNAAVRLLNLDQASIEDMAKEIIFGQLRLTVASLTIEEINGDREAFLSQVVNNVDTELHKIGLYLINVNITDITDEADYIKSIGAKAAAQAIAAADVDRANATRDGAVGQAEADRTREIQVAMNRAESDKGQKEAEADRRVFVQQQESKAVEGENLSRADIASFNADLAEKEAEALKRSEVAKRKAQVEIEKAQYEFEGQRLRAEEIAREEVSKQQIEIAAEAEAERQRRIAQGQADATLAAYNAEAEGQQAVLEAKAEGYAKLVASAGGDAKAAATLLMVEKIEQLVARQTEAIANLKIDKITVWDSGNNGADGGGATSNFVSSLIQSLPPVHDVAKMAGVDLPDYLGTMKED
;
A
#
# COMPACT_ATOMS: atom_id res chain seq x y z
N ILE A 1 33.26 5.67 123.28
CA ILE A 1 34.13 4.71 122.57
C ILE A 1 35.53 4.89 123.12
N ARG A 2 36.27 3.79 123.36
CA ARG A 2 37.65 3.87 123.81
C ARG A 2 38.55 4.05 122.60
N ILE A 3 39.40 5.05 122.67
CA ILE A 3 40.31 5.45 121.60
C ILE A 3 41.72 5.34 122.16
N ASN A 4 42.61 4.74 121.39
CA ASN A 4 44.02 4.66 121.67
C ASN A 4 44.75 5.66 120.76
N VAL A 5 45.46 6.60 121.39
CA VAL A 5 46.20 7.68 120.74
C VAL A 5 47.67 7.55 121.16
N PRO A 6 48.46 6.68 120.50
CA PRO A 6 49.86 6.55 120.83
C PRO A 6 50.61 7.82 120.42
N SER A 7 51.21 8.46 121.41
CA SER A 7 51.78 9.80 121.28
C SER A 7 53.12 9.89 122.00
N THR A 8 54.05 10.62 121.40
CA THR A 8 55.39 10.88 121.94
C THR A 8 55.58 12.38 122.07
N PHE A 9 55.91 12.83 123.27
CA PHE A 9 56.12 14.23 123.60
C PHE A 9 57.60 14.46 123.91
N THR A 10 58.18 15.49 123.31
CA THR A 10 59.51 15.97 123.66
C THR A 10 59.34 17.28 124.42
N ILE A 11 59.78 17.30 125.67
CA ILE A 11 59.64 18.43 126.58
C ILE A 11 61.02 18.93 127.02
N GLY A 12 61.10 20.22 127.32
CA GLY A 12 62.31 20.85 127.84
C GLY A 12 61.98 21.94 128.86
N ILE A 13 63.00 22.43 129.57
CA ILE A 13 62.86 23.61 130.43
C ILE A 13 63.01 24.85 129.54
N ASP A 14 62.05 25.76 129.58
CA ASP A 14 62.14 27.01 128.81
C ASP A 14 63.23 27.92 129.41
N THR A 15 63.96 28.62 128.54
CA THR A 15 65.01 29.59 128.91
C THR A 15 64.46 31.00 129.11
N LYS A 16 63.18 31.25 128.81
CA LYS A 16 62.52 32.54 129.09
C LYS A 16 62.49 32.82 130.60
N PRO A 17 62.90 34.02 131.06
CA PRO A 17 62.99 34.34 132.49
C PRO A 17 61.72 34.09 133.30
N SER A 18 60.53 34.34 132.70
CA SER A 18 59.24 34.15 133.36
C SER A 18 58.89 32.68 133.63
N ILE A 19 59.17 31.79 132.67
CA ILE A 19 58.85 30.37 132.76
C ILE A 19 59.96 29.63 133.51
N MET A 20 61.21 30.05 133.33
CA MET A 20 62.37 29.54 134.07
C MET A 20 62.24 29.81 135.58
N GLN A 21 61.64 30.93 136.00
CA GLN A 21 61.36 31.18 137.42
C GLN A 21 60.36 30.15 137.99
N ASN A 22 59.33 29.79 137.23
CA ASN A 22 58.39 28.73 137.63
C ASN A 22 59.10 27.38 137.74
N ALA A 23 59.98 27.06 136.79
CA ALA A 23 60.81 25.86 136.83
C ALA A 23 61.71 25.85 138.08
N ALA A 24 62.38 26.96 138.39
CA ALA A 24 63.27 27.08 139.54
C ALA A 24 62.52 27.03 140.89
N VAL A 25 61.25 27.42 140.95
CA VAL A 25 60.44 27.31 142.18
C VAL A 25 59.83 25.91 142.34
N ARG A 26 59.39 25.29 141.24
CA ARG A 26 58.60 24.05 141.27
C ARG A 26 59.42 22.78 141.06
N LEU A 27 60.56 22.86 140.37
CA LEU A 27 61.36 21.70 139.94
C LEU A 27 62.71 21.56 140.66
N LEU A 28 63.22 22.61 141.33
CA LEU A 28 64.61 22.70 141.83
C LEU A 28 65.05 21.61 142.84
N ASN A 29 64.11 20.90 143.46
CA ASN A 29 64.41 19.80 144.40
C ASN A 29 63.75 18.48 144.00
N LEU A 30 63.22 18.38 142.77
CA LEU A 30 62.65 17.14 142.26
C LEU A 30 63.71 16.36 141.47
N ASP A 31 63.67 15.05 141.59
CA ASP A 31 64.43 14.16 140.73
C ASP A 31 63.83 14.10 139.33
N GLN A 32 64.64 13.72 138.34
CA GLN A 32 64.21 13.69 136.94
C GLN A 32 62.98 12.78 136.72
N ALA A 33 62.86 11.68 137.46
CA ALA A 33 61.72 10.77 137.35
C ALA A 33 60.42 11.44 137.85
N SER A 34 60.46 12.16 138.98
CA SER A 34 59.28 12.91 139.45
C SER A 34 58.89 14.05 138.50
N ILE A 35 59.85 14.71 137.84
CA ILE A 35 59.56 15.73 136.82
C ILE A 35 58.90 15.09 135.60
N GLU A 36 59.38 13.92 135.18
CA GLU A 36 58.81 13.16 134.06
C GLU A 36 57.38 12.69 134.39
N ASP A 37 57.13 12.17 135.58
CA ASP A 37 55.81 11.72 136.00
C ASP A 37 54.81 12.88 136.12
N MET A 38 55.23 14.02 136.68
CA MET A 38 54.41 15.24 136.71
C MET A 38 54.05 15.73 135.31
N ALA A 39 55.02 15.73 134.39
CA ALA A 39 54.76 16.10 132.99
C ALA A 39 53.81 15.10 132.30
N LYS A 40 53.99 13.80 132.53
CA LYS A 40 53.09 12.75 132.03
C LYS A 40 51.66 12.95 132.52
N GLU A 41 51.46 13.21 133.81
CA GLU A 41 50.12 13.43 134.37
C GLU A 41 49.41 14.62 133.73
N ILE A 42 50.11 15.74 133.53
CA ILE A 42 49.58 16.94 132.87
C ILE A 42 49.24 16.65 131.40
N ILE A 43 50.15 16.02 130.68
CA ILE A 43 49.97 15.68 129.26
C ILE A 43 48.79 14.72 129.09
N PHE A 44 48.69 13.66 129.91
CA PHE A 44 47.57 12.72 129.85
C PHE A 44 46.25 13.36 130.27
N GLY A 45 46.24 14.22 131.28
CA GLY A 45 45.06 14.98 131.68
C GLY A 45 44.52 15.82 130.54
N GLN A 46 45.40 16.54 129.85
CA GLN A 46 45.01 17.46 128.80
C GLN A 46 44.68 16.78 127.47
N LEU A 47 45.40 15.70 127.12
CA LEU A 47 45.02 14.83 126.01
C LEU A 47 43.62 14.24 126.22
N ARG A 48 43.32 13.77 127.44
CA ARG A 48 42.01 13.21 127.75
C ARG A 48 40.89 14.23 127.58
N LEU A 49 41.11 15.49 128.01
CA LEU A 49 40.13 16.56 127.82
C LEU A 49 39.93 16.91 126.34
N THR A 50 41.01 17.03 125.57
CA THR A 50 40.95 17.39 124.15
C THR A 50 40.31 16.28 123.31
N VAL A 51 40.60 15.02 123.61
CA VAL A 51 39.95 13.86 122.97
C VAL A 51 38.49 13.73 123.39
N ALA A 52 38.12 14.13 124.61
CA ALA A 52 36.73 14.11 125.06
C ALA A 52 35.86 15.22 124.44
N SER A 53 36.45 16.34 124.01
CA SER A 53 35.73 17.46 123.40
C SER A 53 35.42 17.27 121.92
N LEU A 54 36.10 16.35 121.23
CA LEU A 54 35.97 16.14 119.79
C LEU A 54 35.27 14.82 119.47
N THR A 55 34.59 14.77 118.34
CA THR A 55 34.04 13.53 117.79
C THR A 55 35.12 12.70 117.09
N ILE A 56 34.91 11.39 116.94
CA ILE A 56 35.87 10.49 116.27
C ILE A 56 36.06 10.89 114.81
N GLU A 57 34.98 11.34 114.18
CA GLU A 57 34.94 11.82 112.81
C GLU A 57 35.79 13.09 112.64
N GLU A 58 35.75 14.02 113.60
CA GLU A 58 36.60 15.23 113.58
C GLU A 58 38.07 14.90 113.83
N ILE A 59 38.36 13.98 114.77
CA ILE A 59 39.72 13.52 115.08
C ILE A 59 40.38 12.88 113.85
N ASN A 60 39.64 12.10 113.07
CA ASN A 60 40.14 11.42 111.87
C ASN A 60 40.03 12.28 110.60
N GLY A 61 39.03 13.16 110.51
CA GLY A 61 38.75 13.99 109.35
C GLY A 61 39.67 15.21 109.24
N ASP A 62 40.04 15.82 110.37
CA ASP A 62 40.94 16.97 110.42
C ASP A 62 42.02 16.79 111.50
N ARG A 63 43.03 15.99 111.13
CA ARG A 63 44.17 15.66 112.00
C ARG A 63 45.00 16.90 112.36
N GLU A 64 45.06 17.88 111.49
CA GLU A 64 45.84 19.11 111.70
C GLU A 64 45.19 19.99 112.76
N ALA A 65 43.87 20.18 112.69
CA ALA A 65 43.12 20.90 113.71
C ALA A 65 43.23 20.21 115.09
N PHE A 66 43.12 18.89 115.14
CA PHE A 66 43.31 18.12 116.37
C PHE A 66 44.70 18.32 116.97
N LEU A 67 45.76 18.19 116.16
CA LEU A 67 47.15 18.37 116.61
C LEU A 67 47.38 19.77 117.15
N SER A 68 46.88 20.80 116.47
CA SER A 68 47.00 22.19 116.91
C SER A 68 46.34 22.42 118.27
N GLN A 69 45.13 21.87 118.48
CA GLN A 69 44.43 21.97 119.76
C GLN A 69 45.20 21.26 120.89
N VAL A 70 45.70 20.04 120.65
CA VAL A 70 46.49 19.30 121.64
C VAL A 70 47.76 20.06 122.01
N VAL A 71 48.49 20.59 121.03
CA VAL A 71 49.72 21.35 121.26
C VAL A 71 49.43 22.58 122.11
N ASN A 72 48.47 23.43 121.72
CA ASN A 72 48.15 24.66 122.44
C ASN A 72 47.72 24.39 123.89
N ASN A 73 46.89 23.36 124.07
CA ASN A 73 46.34 22.98 125.36
C ASN A 73 47.42 22.40 126.29
N VAL A 74 48.28 21.49 125.78
CA VAL A 74 49.35 20.87 126.55
C VAL A 74 50.45 21.87 126.86
N ASP A 75 50.84 22.67 125.88
CA ASP A 75 51.87 23.70 126.01
C ASP A 75 51.50 24.73 127.09
N THR A 76 50.25 25.22 127.09
CA THR A 76 49.76 26.17 128.11
C THR A 76 49.84 25.60 129.54
N GLU A 77 49.57 24.31 129.73
CA GLU A 77 49.63 23.67 131.05
C GLU A 77 51.07 23.39 131.50
N LEU A 78 51.94 22.94 130.59
CA LEU A 78 53.37 22.72 130.87
C LEU A 78 54.09 24.01 131.29
N HIS A 79 53.72 25.14 130.67
CA HIS A 79 54.27 26.46 131.00
C HIS A 79 54.08 26.86 132.47
N LYS A 80 52.99 26.40 133.12
CA LYS A 80 52.72 26.72 134.52
C LYS A 80 53.76 26.11 135.46
N ILE A 81 54.29 24.94 135.12
CA ILE A 81 55.33 24.24 135.91
C ILE A 81 56.76 24.56 135.46
N GLY A 82 56.91 25.34 134.40
CA GLY A 82 58.22 25.74 133.87
C GLY A 82 58.76 24.87 132.73
N LEU A 83 57.92 24.01 132.16
CA LEU A 83 58.26 23.17 131.01
C LEU A 83 57.67 23.75 129.72
N TYR A 84 58.32 23.49 128.60
CA TYR A 84 57.87 23.86 127.26
C TYR A 84 57.84 22.63 126.36
N LEU A 85 56.87 22.61 125.45
CA LEU A 85 56.69 21.53 124.50
C LEU A 85 57.53 21.75 123.23
N ILE A 86 58.55 20.93 123.02
CA ILE A 86 59.44 21.04 121.84
C ILE A 86 58.79 20.39 120.62
N ASN A 87 58.23 19.20 120.79
CA ASN A 87 57.61 18.45 119.69
C ASN A 87 56.55 17.46 120.22
N VAL A 88 55.51 17.26 119.41
CA VAL A 88 54.50 16.22 119.59
C VAL A 88 54.43 15.41 118.32
N ASN A 89 54.57 14.09 118.45
CA ASN A 89 54.26 13.17 117.37
C ASN A 89 53.14 12.25 117.83
N ILE A 90 52.03 12.25 117.10
CA ILE A 90 50.88 11.38 117.33
C ILE A 90 50.84 10.40 116.16
N THR A 91 50.87 9.10 116.47
CA THR A 91 50.73 8.02 115.48
C THR A 91 49.26 7.74 115.16
N ASP A 92 48.98 6.70 114.38
CA ASP A 92 47.62 6.42 113.95
C ASP A 92 46.70 6.07 115.13
N ILE A 93 45.57 6.78 115.14
CA ILE A 93 44.56 6.69 116.18
C ILE A 93 43.74 5.44 115.90
N THR A 94 43.65 4.57 116.90
CA THR A 94 42.93 3.29 116.81
C THR A 94 41.78 3.27 117.78
N ASP A 95 40.70 2.58 117.42
CA ASP A 95 39.55 2.39 118.30
C ASP A 95 39.38 0.91 118.65
N GLU A 96 38.90 0.61 119.87
CA GLU A 96 38.70 -0.78 120.31
C GLU A 96 37.56 -1.50 119.56
N ALA A 97 36.74 -0.77 118.80
CA ALA A 97 35.51 -1.27 118.21
C ALA A 97 35.54 -1.33 116.66
N ASP A 98 36.71 -1.18 116.01
CA ASP A 98 36.87 -1.15 114.55
C ASP A 98 35.90 -0.17 113.82
N TYR A 99 35.41 0.85 114.52
CA TYR A 99 34.45 1.84 114.02
C TYR A 99 35.08 2.70 112.93
N ILE A 100 36.33 3.13 113.10
CA ILE A 100 37.05 3.97 112.13
C ILE A 100 37.23 3.19 110.81
N LYS A 101 37.59 1.91 110.92
CA LYS A 101 37.75 1.00 109.77
C LYS A 101 36.42 0.79 109.03
N SER A 102 35.32 0.66 109.77
CA SER A 102 33.98 0.48 109.21
C SER A 102 33.45 1.73 108.51
N ILE A 103 33.72 2.93 109.04
CA ILE A 103 33.41 4.20 108.36
C ILE A 103 34.17 4.33 107.05
N GLY A 104 35.49 4.04 107.07
CA GLY A 104 36.30 4.07 105.85
C GLY A 104 35.79 3.12 104.77
N ALA A 105 35.43 1.89 105.16
CA ALA A 105 34.84 0.91 104.25
C ALA A 105 33.48 1.38 103.69
N LYS A 106 32.62 1.97 104.53
CA LYS A 106 31.31 2.51 104.10
C LYS A 106 31.48 3.68 103.13
N ALA A 107 32.36 4.63 103.42
CA ALA A 107 32.63 5.77 102.56
C ALA A 107 33.19 5.33 101.19
N ALA A 108 34.12 4.36 101.18
CA ALA A 108 34.64 3.77 99.95
C ALA A 108 33.55 3.07 99.14
N ALA A 109 32.69 2.28 99.78
CA ALA A 109 31.58 1.61 99.11
C ALA A 109 30.57 2.61 98.52
N GLN A 110 30.27 3.70 99.23
CA GLN A 110 29.40 4.77 98.73
C GLN A 110 30.01 5.50 97.54
N ALA A 111 31.32 5.78 97.56
CA ALA A 111 32.01 6.40 96.44
C ALA A 111 32.01 5.51 95.20
N ILE A 112 32.23 4.20 95.36
CA ILE A 112 32.17 3.23 94.27
C ILE A 112 30.74 3.14 93.70
N ALA A 113 29.73 3.04 94.56
CA ALA A 113 28.34 2.97 94.13
C ALA A 113 27.91 4.25 93.36
N ALA A 114 28.33 5.43 93.82
CA ALA A 114 28.08 6.68 93.12
C ALA A 114 28.75 6.70 91.74
N ALA A 115 30.02 6.30 91.66
CA ALA A 115 30.74 6.21 90.38
C ALA A 115 30.11 5.19 89.41
N ASP A 116 29.58 4.09 89.92
CA ASP A 116 28.88 3.08 89.12
C ASP A 116 27.56 3.63 88.55
N VAL A 117 26.80 4.39 89.34
CA VAL A 117 25.58 5.09 88.89
C VAL A 117 25.91 6.10 87.80
N ASP A 118 26.96 6.90 87.98
CA ASP A 118 27.38 7.89 86.99
C ASP A 118 27.81 7.22 85.68
N ARG A 119 28.57 6.13 85.75
CA ARG A 119 28.96 5.34 84.57
C ARG A 119 27.74 4.75 83.87
N ALA A 120 26.77 4.22 84.61
CA ALA A 120 25.55 3.67 84.04
C ALA A 120 24.72 4.75 83.34
N ASN A 121 24.58 5.94 83.94
CA ASN A 121 23.90 7.08 83.35
C ASN A 121 24.60 7.56 82.08
N ALA A 122 25.92 7.74 82.11
CA ALA A 122 26.69 8.13 80.93
C ALA A 122 26.57 7.11 79.79
N THR A 123 26.57 5.82 80.11
CA THR A 123 26.39 4.74 79.12
C THR A 123 24.98 4.80 78.51
N ARG A 124 23.95 4.98 79.35
CA ARG A 124 22.56 5.10 78.90
C ARG A 124 22.38 6.31 77.99
N ASP A 125 22.88 7.46 78.40
CA ASP A 125 22.75 8.71 77.65
C ASP A 125 23.53 8.65 76.33
N GLY A 126 24.72 8.03 76.33
CA GLY A 126 25.47 7.75 75.11
C GLY A 126 24.71 6.84 74.14
N ALA A 127 24.10 5.76 74.63
CA ALA A 127 23.30 4.86 73.81
C ALA A 127 22.04 5.53 73.25
N VAL A 128 21.36 6.36 74.05
CA VAL A 128 20.19 7.14 73.61
C VAL A 128 20.61 8.16 72.54
N GLY A 129 21.68 8.90 72.77
CA GLY A 129 22.21 9.87 71.80
C GLY A 129 22.62 9.23 70.48
N GLN A 130 23.24 8.04 70.52
CA GLN A 130 23.57 7.28 69.33
C GLN A 130 22.31 6.83 68.58
N ALA A 131 21.33 6.26 69.28
CA ALA A 131 20.08 5.83 68.66
C ALA A 131 19.29 6.99 68.03
N GLU A 132 19.30 8.16 68.67
CA GLU A 132 18.66 9.37 68.13
C GLU A 132 19.39 9.91 66.90
N ALA A 133 20.73 9.92 66.91
CA ALA A 133 21.53 10.29 65.75
C ALA A 133 21.31 9.34 64.57
N ASP A 134 21.28 8.03 64.82
CA ASP A 134 21.03 7.01 63.80
C ASP A 134 19.62 7.15 63.21
N ARG A 135 18.60 7.33 64.06
CA ARG A 135 17.22 7.59 63.61
C ARG A 135 17.13 8.85 62.75
N THR A 136 17.74 9.94 63.18
CA THR A 136 17.75 11.21 62.45
C THR A 136 18.41 11.03 61.08
N ARG A 137 19.56 10.35 61.05
CA ARG A 137 20.27 10.02 59.80
C ARG A 137 19.39 9.20 58.86
N GLU A 138 18.74 8.16 59.34
CA GLU A 138 17.86 7.30 58.53
C GLU A 138 16.68 8.07 57.94
N ILE A 139 16.01 8.91 58.75
CA ILE A 139 14.91 9.76 58.28
C ILE A 139 15.39 10.71 57.18
N GLN A 140 16.52 11.38 57.39
CA GLN A 140 17.08 12.32 56.42
C GLN A 140 17.44 11.62 55.10
N VAL A 141 18.06 10.45 55.17
CA VAL A 141 18.40 9.63 53.99
C VAL A 141 17.15 9.18 53.26
N ALA A 142 16.12 8.74 53.97
CA ALA A 142 14.85 8.33 53.38
C ALA A 142 14.12 9.51 52.70
N MET A 143 14.10 10.69 53.34
CA MET A 143 13.53 11.91 52.75
C MET A 143 14.27 12.32 51.47
N ASN A 144 15.61 12.39 51.51
CA ASN A 144 16.42 12.73 50.34
C ASN A 144 16.21 11.75 49.19
N ARG A 145 16.07 10.44 49.48
CA ARG A 145 15.75 9.43 48.46
C ARG A 145 14.37 9.66 47.87
N ALA A 146 13.35 9.87 48.70
CA ALA A 146 11.99 10.12 48.23
C ALA A 146 11.90 11.40 47.37
N GLU A 147 12.63 12.45 47.74
CA GLU A 147 12.73 13.68 46.95
C GLU A 147 13.48 13.46 45.63
N SER A 148 14.58 12.70 45.66
CA SER A 148 15.32 12.32 44.45
C SER A 148 14.44 11.52 43.48
N ASP A 149 13.68 10.53 43.98
CA ASP A 149 12.78 9.71 43.18
C ASP A 149 11.65 10.54 42.56
N LYS A 150 11.08 11.48 43.33
CA LYS A 150 10.09 12.45 42.82
C LYS A 150 10.67 13.31 41.71
N GLY A 151 11.85 13.91 41.92
CA GLY A 151 12.52 14.73 40.91
C GLY A 151 12.88 13.94 39.64
N GLN A 152 13.30 12.68 39.78
CA GLN A 152 13.53 11.80 38.63
C GLN A 152 12.24 11.51 37.85
N LYS A 153 11.13 11.24 38.55
CA LYS A 153 9.83 10.97 37.91
C LYS A 153 9.26 12.20 37.23
N GLU A 154 9.43 13.38 37.82
CA GLU A 154 9.06 14.66 37.23
C GLU A 154 9.88 14.94 35.96
N ALA A 155 11.21 14.81 36.03
CA ALA A 155 12.08 14.97 34.86
C ALA A 155 11.79 13.96 33.74
N GLU A 156 11.43 12.71 34.09
CA GLU A 156 11.00 11.69 33.14
C GLU A 156 9.66 12.07 32.48
N ALA A 157 8.69 12.57 33.25
CA ALA A 157 7.42 13.04 32.75
C ALA A 157 7.60 14.24 31.78
N ASP A 158 8.39 15.23 32.18
CA ASP A 158 8.69 16.41 31.36
C ASP A 158 9.38 16.01 30.05
N ARG A 159 10.36 15.09 30.13
CA ARG A 159 11.01 14.53 28.93
C ARG A 159 9.98 13.86 28.02
N ARG A 160 9.07 13.03 28.56
CA ARG A 160 8.04 12.35 27.77
C ARG A 160 7.10 13.34 27.10
N VAL A 161 6.64 14.36 27.83
CA VAL A 161 5.78 15.43 27.28
C VAL A 161 6.52 16.16 26.16
N PHE A 162 7.77 16.55 26.38
CA PHE A 162 8.57 17.24 25.38
C PHE A 162 8.77 16.40 24.12
N VAL A 163 9.14 15.12 24.26
CA VAL A 163 9.31 14.20 23.11
C VAL A 163 7.99 14.06 22.34
N GLN A 164 6.88 13.79 23.02
CA GLN A 164 5.57 13.64 22.37
C GLN A 164 5.12 14.93 21.69
N GLN A 165 5.43 16.09 22.26
CA GLN A 165 5.12 17.37 21.65
C GLN A 165 5.94 17.63 20.38
N GLN A 166 7.23 17.27 20.37
CA GLN A 166 8.06 17.35 19.16
C GLN A 166 7.60 16.37 18.09
N GLU A 167 7.23 15.15 18.49
CA GLU A 167 6.73 14.12 17.60
C GLU A 167 5.39 14.53 16.98
N SER A 168 4.48 15.11 17.77
CA SER A 168 3.22 15.69 17.25
C SER A 168 3.48 16.80 16.22
N LYS A 169 4.44 17.70 16.47
CA LYS A 169 4.82 18.75 15.51
C LYS A 169 5.45 18.18 14.25
N ALA A 170 6.26 17.13 14.38
CA ALA A 170 6.85 16.44 13.24
C ALA A 170 5.78 15.78 12.36
N VAL A 171 4.81 15.08 12.98
CA VAL A 171 3.66 14.48 12.28
C VAL A 171 2.78 15.54 11.63
N GLU A 172 2.55 16.67 12.29
CA GLU A 172 1.84 17.81 11.69
C GLU A 172 2.57 18.33 10.44
N GLY A 173 3.88 18.55 10.54
CA GLY A 173 4.72 18.96 9.41
C GLY A 173 4.76 17.93 8.27
N GLU A 174 4.79 16.64 8.59
CA GLU A 174 4.73 15.55 7.61
C GLU A 174 3.37 15.52 6.91
N ASN A 175 2.27 15.67 7.65
CA ASN A 175 0.92 15.71 7.08
C ASN A 175 0.72 16.92 6.17
N LEU A 176 1.20 18.10 6.57
CA LEU A 176 1.20 19.30 5.73
C LEU A 176 2.01 19.06 4.45
N SER A 177 3.23 18.52 4.58
CA SER A 177 4.08 18.21 3.44
C SER A 177 3.43 17.19 2.50
N ARG A 178 2.76 16.16 3.05
CA ARG A 178 2.01 15.18 2.26
C ARG A 178 0.81 15.80 1.54
N ALA A 179 0.09 16.70 2.20
CA ALA A 179 -1.01 17.44 1.59
C ALA A 179 -0.51 18.33 0.44
N ASP A 180 0.61 19.03 0.64
CA ASP A 180 1.23 19.86 -0.40
C ASP A 180 1.71 19.01 -1.58
N ILE A 181 2.39 17.89 -1.33
CA ILE A 181 2.80 16.94 -2.39
C ILE A 181 1.58 16.43 -3.17
N ALA A 182 0.48 16.07 -2.47
CA ALA A 182 -0.74 15.63 -3.13
C ALA A 182 -1.36 16.73 -4.00
N SER A 183 -1.37 17.98 -3.51
CA SER A 183 -1.81 19.15 -4.29
C SER A 183 -0.94 19.36 -5.53
N PHE A 184 0.39 19.35 -5.39
CA PHE A 184 1.30 19.50 -6.52
C PHE A 184 1.17 18.36 -7.54
N ASN A 185 0.97 17.13 -7.08
CA ASN A 185 0.73 15.99 -7.98
C ASN A 185 -0.61 16.11 -8.71
N ALA A 186 -1.67 16.61 -8.06
CA ALA A 186 -2.95 16.87 -8.70
C ALA A 186 -2.82 17.97 -9.77
N ASP A 187 -2.14 19.07 -9.45
CA ASP A 187 -1.86 20.17 -10.38
C ASP A 187 -1.01 19.70 -11.58
N LEU A 188 -0.01 18.84 -11.32
CA LEU A 188 0.81 18.24 -12.37
C LEU A 188 -0.05 17.36 -13.29
N ALA A 189 -0.89 16.50 -12.73
CA ALA A 189 -1.79 15.63 -13.49
C ALA A 189 -2.81 16.44 -14.33
N GLU A 190 -3.34 17.55 -13.80
CA GLU A 190 -4.21 18.46 -14.55
C GLU A 190 -3.48 19.07 -15.76
N LYS A 191 -2.26 19.57 -15.55
CA LYS A 191 -1.43 20.13 -16.63
C LYS A 191 -1.04 19.08 -17.67
N GLU A 192 -0.71 17.86 -17.25
CA GLU A 192 -0.42 16.75 -18.16
C GLU A 192 -1.66 16.35 -18.97
N ALA A 193 -2.83 16.25 -18.34
CA ALA A 193 -4.10 15.96 -19.02
C ALA A 193 -4.46 17.07 -20.03
N GLU A 194 -4.27 18.34 -19.67
CA GLU A 194 -4.47 19.46 -20.57
C GLU A 194 -3.49 19.43 -21.75
N ALA A 195 -2.22 19.13 -21.51
CA ALA A 195 -1.20 18.99 -22.54
C ALA A 195 -1.51 17.81 -23.49
N LEU A 196 -1.95 16.66 -22.96
CA LEU A 196 -2.38 15.50 -23.75
C LEU A 196 -3.61 15.85 -24.59
N LYS A 197 -4.64 16.46 -23.99
CA LYS A 197 -5.82 16.92 -24.72
C LYS A 197 -5.45 17.88 -25.85
N ARG A 198 -4.54 18.83 -25.61
CA ARG A 198 -4.04 19.75 -26.63
C ARG A 198 -3.29 18.99 -27.75
N SER A 199 -2.47 18.01 -27.38
CA SER A 199 -1.73 17.15 -28.32
C SER A 199 -2.67 16.29 -29.17
N GLU A 200 -3.67 15.64 -28.56
CA GLU A 200 -4.68 14.84 -29.26
C GLU A 200 -5.55 15.67 -30.18
N VAL A 201 -6.00 16.85 -29.74
CA VAL A 201 -6.74 17.78 -30.60
C VAL A 201 -5.87 18.21 -31.80
N ALA A 202 -4.58 18.48 -31.60
CA ALA A 202 -3.67 18.79 -32.69
C ALA A 202 -3.50 17.60 -33.66
N LYS A 203 -3.29 16.37 -33.15
CA LYS A 203 -3.17 15.15 -33.95
C LYS A 203 -4.46 14.86 -34.74
N ARG A 204 -5.63 14.98 -34.12
CA ARG A 204 -6.92 14.74 -34.77
C ARG A 204 -7.21 15.79 -35.83
N LYS A 205 -6.87 17.07 -35.58
CA LYS A 205 -6.95 18.12 -36.60
C LYS A 205 -6.05 17.80 -37.80
N ALA A 206 -4.80 17.43 -37.55
CA ALA A 206 -3.87 17.04 -38.61
C ALA A 206 -4.36 15.80 -39.39
N GLN A 207 -4.92 14.79 -38.70
CA GLN A 207 -5.47 13.60 -39.33
C GLN A 207 -6.68 13.92 -40.21
N VAL A 208 -7.61 14.77 -39.73
CA VAL A 208 -8.74 15.24 -40.54
C VAL A 208 -8.28 15.99 -41.79
N GLU A 209 -7.21 16.77 -41.69
CA GLU A 209 -6.62 17.47 -42.83
C GLU A 209 -5.99 16.50 -43.85
N ILE A 210 -5.27 15.47 -43.37
CA ILE A 210 -4.73 14.40 -44.22
C ILE A 210 -5.85 13.60 -44.90
N GLU A 211 -6.88 13.21 -44.16
CA GLU A 211 -8.03 12.45 -44.69
C GLU A 211 -8.81 13.25 -45.73
N LYS A 212 -9.00 14.56 -45.50
CA LYS A 212 -9.60 15.45 -46.51
C LYS A 212 -8.76 15.48 -47.79
N ALA A 213 -7.43 15.63 -47.67
CA ALA A 213 -6.54 15.62 -48.81
C ALA A 213 -6.56 14.27 -49.55
N GLN A 214 -6.61 13.15 -48.83
CA GLN A 214 -6.75 11.81 -49.42
C GLN A 214 -8.09 11.63 -50.12
N TYR A 215 -9.20 12.08 -49.51
CA TYR A 215 -10.53 11.99 -50.10
C TYR A 215 -10.64 12.84 -51.38
N GLU A 216 -10.04 14.03 -51.39
CA GLU A 216 -9.94 14.87 -52.59
C GLU A 216 -9.11 14.17 -53.69
N PHE A 217 -7.98 13.56 -53.34
CA PHE A 217 -7.15 12.81 -54.28
C PHE A 217 -7.87 11.57 -54.84
N GLU A 218 -8.55 10.80 -53.97
CA GLU A 218 -9.31 9.63 -54.37
C GLU A 218 -10.54 9.99 -55.22
N GLY A 219 -11.21 11.10 -54.89
CA GLY A 219 -12.27 11.67 -55.73
C GLY A 219 -11.78 12.11 -57.11
N GLN A 220 -10.57 12.66 -57.22
CA GLN A 220 -9.94 12.95 -58.51
C GLN A 220 -9.57 11.67 -59.27
N ARG A 221 -9.05 10.64 -58.58
CA ARG A 221 -8.70 9.35 -59.19
C ARG A 221 -9.93 8.62 -59.73
N LEU A 222 -11.02 8.56 -58.96
CA LEU A 222 -12.28 7.95 -59.40
C LEU A 222 -12.87 8.67 -60.61
N ARG A 223 -12.83 10.02 -60.62
CA ARG A 223 -13.25 10.80 -61.80
C ARG A 223 -12.37 10.49 -63.03
N ALA A 224 -11.06 10.37 -62.85
CA ALA A 224 -10.15 10.00 -63.93
C ALA A 224 -10.40 8.57 -64.45
N GLU A 225 -10.70 7.63 -63.56
CA GLU A 225 -11.03 6.23 -63.90
C GLU A 225 -12.37 6.12 -64.62
N GLU A 226 -13.38 6.88 -64.21
CA GLU A 226 -14.68 6.94 -64.87
C GLU A 226 -14.56 7.50 -66.29
N ILE A 227 -13.81 8.60 -66.48
CA ILE A 227 -13.50 9.17 -67.80
C ILE A 227 -12.73 8.15 -68.67
N ALA A 228 -11.72 7.47 -68.11
CA ALA A 228 -10.96 6.46 -68.84
C ALA A 228 -11.84 5.26 -69.23
N ARG A 229 -12.76 4.83 -68.37
CA ARG A 229 -13.72 3.75 -68.67
C ARG A 229 -14.69 4.16 -69.79
N GLU A 230 -15.16 5.40 -69.79
CA GLU A 230 -15.99 5.92 -70.87
C GLU A 230 -15.22 5.98 -72.21
N GLU A 231 -13.96 6.42 -72.21
CA GLU A 231 -13.10 6.42 -73.41
C GLU A 231 -12.84 5.00 -73.93
N VAL A 232 -12.53 4.06 -73.05
CA VAL A 232 -12.37 2.63 -73.42
C VAL A 232 -13.67 2.05 -73.98
N SER A 233 -14.83 2.42 -73.42
CA SER A 233 -16.12 1.97 -73.95
C SER A 233 -16.40 2.50 -75.36
N LYS A 234 -16.04 3.77 -75.64
CA LYS A 234 -16.13 4.36 -76.98
C LYS A 234 -15.20 3.65 -77.97
N GLN A 235 -13.94 3.43 -77.60
CA GLN A 235 -12.99 2.72 -78.45
C GLN A 235 -13.41 1.26 -78.70
N GLN A 236 -13.97 0.57 -77.71
CA GLN A 236 -14.50 -0.78 -77.90
C GLN A 236 -15.67 -0.81 -78.90
N ILE A 237 -16.57 0.17 -78.85
CA ILE A 237 -17.69 0.28 -79.81
C ILE A 237 -17.17 0.55 -81.23
N GLU A 238 -16.17 1.43 -81.38
CA GLU A 238 -15.57 1.74 -82.69
C GLU A 238 -14.83 0.54 -83.28
N ILE A 239 -14.00 -0.15 -82.48
CA ILE A 239 -13.28 -1.38 -82.90
C ILE A 239 -14.28 -2.51 -83.21
N ALA A 240 -15.36 -2.66 -82.43
CA ALA A 240 -16.39 -3.66 -82.69
C ALA A 240 -17.14 -3.38 -84.00
N ALA A 241 -17.47 -2.12 -84.28
CA ALA A 241 -18.09 -1.72 -85.54
C ALA A 241 -17.17 -1.98 -86.75
N GLU A 242 -15.87 -1.71 -86.61
CA GLU A 242 -14.88 -1.98 -87.65
C GLU A 242 -14.67 -3.49 -87.86
N ALA A 243 -14.64 -4.28 -86.78
CA ALA A 243 -14.54 -5.74 -86.84
C ALA A 243 -15.78 -6.40 -87.48
N GLU A 244 -16.99 -5.86 -87.25
CA GLU A 244 -18.21 -6.32 -87.92
C GLU A 244 -18.21 -5.98 -89.41
N ALA A 245 -17.73 -4.79 -89.79
CA ALA A 245 -17.57 -4.40 -91.20
C ALA A 245 -16.55 -5.29 -91.94
N GLU A 246 -15.42 -5.60 -91.30
CA GLU A 246 -14.39 -6.51 -91.84
C GLU A 246 -14.91 -7.95 -91.99
N ARG A 247 -15.71 -8.41 -91.01
CA ARG A 247 -16.35 -9.74 -91.06
C ARG A 247 -17.36 -9.82 -92.20
N GLN A 248 -18.18 -8.79 -92.40
CA GLN A 248 -19.11 -8.73 -93.53
C GLN A 248 -18.38 -8.73 -94.88
N ARG A 249 -17.27 -7.98 -95.02
CA ARG A 249 -16.45 -8.01 -96.25
C ARG A 249 -15.90 -9.39 -96.56
N ARG A 250 -15.34 -10.09 -95.56
CA ARG A 250 -14.79 -11.45 -95.75
C ARG A 250 -15.86 -12.48 -96.09
N ILE A 251 -17.05 -12.39 -95.48
CA ILE A 251 -18.18 -13.26 -95.82
C ILE A 251 -18.64 -13.01 -97.26
N ALA A 252 -18.74 -11.75 -97.67
CA ALA A 252 -19.12 -11.39 -99.05
C ALA A 252 -18.08 -11.86 -100.08
N GLN A 253 -16.78 -11.75 -99.79
CA GLN A 253 -15.71 -12.30 -100.64
C GLN A 253 -15.77 -13.83 -100.70
N GLY A 254 -15.94 -14.51 -99.57
CA GLY A 254 -16.08 -15.98 -99.54
C GLY A 254 -17.31 -16.48 -100.32
N GLN A 255 -18.43 -15.73 -100.29
CA GLN A 255 -19.62 -16.03 -101.10
C GLN A 255 -19.38 -15.78 -102.60
N ALA A 256 -18.62 -14.74 -102.97
CA ALA A 256 -18.23 -14.48 -104.35
C ALA A 256 -17.29 -15.57 -104.90
N ASP A 257 -16.32 -16.00 -104.10
CA ASP A 257 -15.38 -17.07 -104.50
C ASP A 257 -16.10 -18.42 -104.62
N ALA A 258 -17.03 -18.73 -103.70
CA ALA A 258 -17.83 -19.94 -103.75
C ALA A 258 -18.76 -19.98 -104.97
N THR A 259 -19.35 -18.84 -105.35
CA THR A 259 -20.20 -18.75 -106.55
C THR A 259 -19.38 -18.86 -107.83
N LEU A 260 -18.19 -18.23 -107.91
CA LEU A 260 -17.27 -18.39 -109.04
C LEU A 260 -16.83 -19.85 -109.22
N ALA A 261 -16.50 -20.53 -108.13
CA ALA A 261 -16.13 -21.95 -108.16
C ALA A 261 -17.30 -22.84 -108.61
N ALA A 262 -18.52 -22.57 -108.15
CA ALA A 262 -19.71 -23.31 -108.57
C ALA A 262 -20.01 -23.12 -110.06
N TYR A 263 -19.95 -21.88 -110.57
CA TYR A 263 -20.19 -21.59 -111.99
C TYR A 263 -19.10 -22.17 -112.90
N ASN A 264 -17.83 -22.14 -112.49
CA ASN A 264 -16.77 -22.79 -113.25
C ASN A 264 -16.94 -24.32 -113.29
N ALA A 265 -17.31 -24.94 -112.17
CA ALA A 265 -17.57 -26.39 -112.12
C ALA A 265 -18.80 -26.78 -112.97
N GLU A 266 -19.87 -25.98 -112.98
CA GLU A 266 -21.01 -26.19 -113.87
C GLU A 266 -20.62 -26.00 -115.34
N ALA A 267 -19.81 -24.98 -115.66
CA ALA A 267 -19.37 -24.73 -117.03
C ALA A 267 -18.49 -25.87 -117.57
N GLU A 268 -17.55 -26.38 -116.78
CA GLU A 268 -16.71 -27.54 -117.15
C GLU A 268 -17.56 -28.82 -117.30
N GLY A 269 -18.49 -29.05 -116.37
CA GLY A 269 -19.41 -30.20 -116.44
C GLY A 269 -20.31 -30.14 -117.69
N GLN A 270 -20.84 -28.97 -118.01
CA GLN A 270 -21.67 -28.78 -119.21
C GLN A 270 -20.84 -28.90 -120.50
N GLN A 271 -19.61 -28.38 -120.54
CA GLN A 271 -18.71 -28.55 -121.68
C GLN A 271 -18.42 -30.03 -121.93
N ALA A 272 -18.08 -30.80 -120.89
CA ALA A 272 -17.81 -32.24 -121.03
C ALA A 272 -19.04 -33.02 -121.55
N VAL A 273 -20.24 -32.68 -121.07
CA VAL A 273 -21.49 -33.32 -121.54
C VAL A 273 -21.80 -32.95 -123.00
N LEU A 274 -21.57 -31.69 -123.39
CA LEU A 274 -21.81 -31.24 -124.76
C LEU A 274 -20.77 -31.80 -125.73
N GLU A 275 -19.51 -31.91 -125.33
CA GLU A 275 -18.44 -32.49 -126.12
C GLU A 275 -18.64 -34.00 -126.31
N ALA A 276 -19.02 -34.73 -125.26
CA ALA A 276 -19.39 -36.13 -125.36
C ALA A 276 -20.63 -36.35 -126.27
N LYS A 277 -21.61 -35.44 -126.22
CA LYS A 277 -22.75 -35.45 -127.15
C LYS A 277 -22.33 -35.15 -128.58
N ALA A 278 -21.45 -34.17 -128.80
CA ALA A 278 -20.94 -33.84 -130.12
C ALA A 278 -20.13 -35.00 -130.73
N GLU A 279 -19.29 -35.67 -129.94
CA GLU A 279 -18.60 -36.89 -130.34
C GLU A 279 -19.56 -38.04 -130.65
N GLY A 280 -20.59 -38.23 -129.82
CA GLY A 280 -21.65 -39.21 -130.04
C GLY A 280 -22.41 -38.95 -131.34
N TYR A 281 -22.77 -37.70 -131.60
CA TYR A 281 -23.39 -37.29 -132.85
C TYR A 281 -22.46 -37.45 -134.05
N ALA A 282 -21.17 -37.13 -133.92
CA ALA A 282 -20.18 -37.34 -134.99
C ALA A 282 -20.05 -38.83 -135.34
N LYS A 283 -20.02 -39.72 -134.34
CA LYS A 283 -19.97 -41.18 -134.54
C LYS A 283 -21.26 -41.70 -135.19
N LEU A 284 -22.43 -41.20 -134.78
CA LEU A 284 -23.71 -41.58 -135.39
C LEU A 284 -23.82 -41.13 -136.85
N VAL A 285 -23.38 -39.90 -137.16
CA VAL A 285 -23.38 -39.36 -138.53
C VAL A 285 -22.37 -40.08 -139.43
N ALA A 286 -21.18 -40.42 -138.91
CA ALA A 286 -20.19 -41.21 -139.65
C ALA A 286 -20.66 -42.65 -139.94
N SER A 287 -21.41 -43.25 -139.02
CA SER A 287 -21.96 -44.60 -139.17
C SER A 287 -23.14 -44.67 -140.17
N ALA A 288 -23.81 -43.53 -140.40
CA ALA A 288 -25.00 -43.42 -141.25
C ALA A 288 -24.70 -43.06 -142.72
N GLY A 289 -23.46 -43.25 -143.20
CA GLY A 289 -23.14 -43.11 -144.63
C GLY A 289 -23.35 -41.70 -145.22
N GLY A 290 -23.45 -40.65 -144.38
CA GLY A 290 -23.49 -39.25 -144.82
C GLY A 290 -24.88 -38.66 -145.15
N ASP A 291 -26.00 -39.32 -144.83
CA ASP A 291 -27.35 -38.76 -145.08
C ASP A 291 -28.00 -38.13 -143.83
N ALA A 292 -28.12 -36.80 -143.82
CA ALA A 292 -28.55 -35.98 -142.68
C ALA A 292 -30.03 -36.14 -142.28
N LYS A 293 -30.89 -36.71 -143.13
CA LYS A 293 -32.32 -36.89 -142.80
C LYS A 293 -32.61 -38.04 -141.84
N ALA A 294 -31.82 -39.11 -141.87
CA ALA A 294 -32.00 -40.27 -141.00
C ALA A 294 -31.58 -40.01 -139.54
N ALA A 295 -30.61 -39.11 -139.34
CA ALA A 295 -30.20 -38.67 -138.00
C ALA A 295 -31.27 -37.82 -137.30
N ALA A 296 -32.04 -37.02 -138.07
CA ALA A 296 -33.06 -36.12 -137.54
C ALA A 296 -34.33 -36.85 -137.03
N THR A 297 -34.74 -37.95 -137.67
CA THR A 297 -35.90 -38.74 -137.22
C THR A 297 -35.62 -39.55 -135.96
N LEU A 298 -34.40 -40.07 -135.78
CA LEU A 298 -34.01 -40.75 -134.54
C LEU A 298 -34.01 -39.79 -133.33
N LEU A 299 -33.57 -38.55 -133.52
CA LEU A 299 -33.53 -37.54 -132.46
C LEU A 299 -34.91 -37.08 -131.96
N MET A 300 -35.95 -37.10 -132.81
CA MET A 300 -37.30 -36.67 -132.39
C MET A 300 -38.02 -37.68 -131.50
N VAL A 301 -37.75 -38.98 -131.64
CA VAL A 301 -38.39 -40.02 -130.82
C VAL A 301 -37.93 -39.95 -129.36
N GLU A 302 -36.67 -39.62 -129.11
CA GLU A 302 -36.09 -39.58 -127.76
C GLU A 302 -36.65 -38.43 -126.89
N LYS A 303 -37.22 -37.38 -127.48
CA LYS A 303 -37.65 -36.17 -126.74
C LYS A 303 -39.12 -36.14 -126.30
N ILE A 304 -39.94 -37.10 -126.71
CA ILE A 304 -41.38 -37.11 -126.38
C ILE A 304 -41.65 -37.48 -124.90
N GLU A 305 -40.81 -38.34 -124.30
CA GLU A 305 -41.03 -38.85 -122.94
C GLU A 305 -40.93 -37.76 -121.86
N GLN A 306 -40.03 -36.79 -122.02
CA GLN A 306 -39.75 -35.76 -121.01
C GLN A 306 -40.92 -34.77 -120.81
N LEU A 307 -41.82 -34.64 -121.79
CA LEU A 307 -42.88 -33.63 -121.74
C LEU A 307 -44.04 -34.01 -120.80
N VAL A 308 -44.30 -35.31 -120.60
CA VAL A 308 -45.49 -35.82 -119.88
C VAL A 308 -45.32 -35.76 -118.36
N ALA A 309 -44.12 -35.96 -117.84
CA ALA A 309 -43.88 -36.06 -116.39
C ALA A 309 -44.19 -34.77 -115.61
N ARG A 310 -43.89 -33.59 -116.19
CA ARG A 310 -43.97 -32.30 -115.48
C ARG A 310 -45.39 -31.83 -115.15
N GLN A 311 -46.43 -32.38 -115.76
CA GLN A 311 -47.81 -31.91 -115.54
C GLN A 311 -48.45 -32.40 -114.22
N THR A 312 -47.90 -33.40 -113.54
CA THR A 312 -48.63 -34.11 -112.46
C THR A 312 -48.35 -33.61 -111.03
N GLU A 313 -47.29 -32.85 -110.77
CA GLU A 313 -46.85 -32.50 -109.40
C GLU A 313 -47.63 -31.37 -108.67
N ALA A 314 -48.40 -30.53 -109.37
CA ALA A 314 -48.84 -29.23 -108.82
C ALA A 314 -50.02 -29.21 -107.81
N ILE A 315 -50.71 -30.32 -107.52
CA ILE A 315 -52.08 -30.29 -106.95
C ILE A 315 -52.18 -30.57 -105.42
N ALA A 316 -51.11 -30.95 -104.70
CA ALA A 316 -51.26 -31.77 -103.49
C ALA A 316 -51.45 -31.15 -102.07
N ASN A 317 -51.26 -29.85 -101.73
CA ASN A 317 -51.00 -29.45 -100.31
C ASN A 317 -51.67 -28.16 -99.72
N LEU A 318 -52.73 -28.21 -98.87
CA LEU A 318 -53.18 -27.08 -97.95
C LEU A 318 -54.24 -27.46 -96.85
N LYS A 319 -54.06 -27.13 -95.51
CA LYS A 319 -55.09 -26.96 -94.40
C LYS A 319 -54.53 -26.56 -92.96
N ILE A 320 -55.31 -25.87 -92.09
CA ILE A 320 -55.01 -25.45 -90.65
C ILE A 320 -56.23 -25.66 -89.70
N ASP A 321 -56.04 -26.15 -88.44
CA ASP A 321 -57.08 -26.55 -87.44
C ASP A 321 -56.99 -25.84 -86.04
N LYS A 322 -58.11 -25.21 -85.61
CA LYS A 322 -58.62 -25.01 -84.21
C LYS A 322 -58.36 -23.71 -83.39
N ILE A 323 -59.47 -23.12 -82.89
CA ILE A 323 -59.64 -21.92 -82.01
C ILE A 323 -60.45 -22.30 -80.73
N THR A 324 -60.24 -21.64 -79.58
CA THR A 324 -60.88 -21.94 -78.25
C THR A 324 -61.60 -20.70 -77.67
N VAL A 325 -62.82 -20.83 -77.12
CA VAL A 325 -63.60 -19.75 -76.44
C VAL A 325 -64.32 -20.29 -75.17
N TRP A 326 -64.39 -19.51 -74.09
CA TRP A 326 -65.16 -19.73 -72.84
C TRP A 326 -66.16 -18.56 -72.61
N ASP A 327 -67.38 -18.87 -72.15
CA ASP A 327 -68.60 -18.05 -72.18
C ASP A 327 -68.95 -17.34 -70.84
N SER A 328 -69.72 -16.25 -70.94
CA SER A 328 -70.22 -15.34 -69.89
C SER A 328 -71.75 -15.50 -69.69
N GLY A 329 -72.25 -15.59 -68.44
CA GLY A 329 -73.70 -15.70 -68.14
C GLY A 329 -74.22 -14.59 -67.21
N ASN A 330 -75.31 -13.92 -67.59
CA ASN A 330 -75.77 -12.60 -67.14
C ASN A 330 -77.27 -12.58 -66.70
N ASN A 331 -77.61 -11.70 -65.75
CA ASN A 331 -78.89 -11.03 -65.42
C ASN A 331 -80.25 -11.76 -65.18
N GLY A 332 -80.90 -11.36 -64.06
CA GLY A 332 -82.30 -10.91 -64.02
C GLY A 332 -83.43 -11.96 -64.02
N ALA A 333 -83.96 -12.22 -62.83
CA ALA A 333 -85.27 -12.81 -62.47
C ALA A 333 -85.87 -13.88 -63.41
N ASP A 334 -85.85 -15.13 -62.92
CA ASP A 334 -86.32 -16.40 -63.52
C ASP A 334 -85.35 -17.09 -64.50
N GLY A 335 -85.12 -18.40 -64.27
CA GLY A 335 -83.89 -19.13 -64.64
C GLY A 335 -83.78 -19.75 -66.05
N GLY A 336 -82.52 -19.85 -66.54
CA GLY A 336 -82.05 -20.65 -67.70
C GLY A 336 -80.60 -20.30 -68.14
N GLY A 337 -79.74 -21.24 -68.61
CA GLY A 337 -78.31 -20.97 -68.92
C GLY A 337 -77.64 -21.72 -70.11
N ALA A 338 -76.69 -21.01 -70.76
CA ALA A 338 -75.56 -21.32 -71.69
C ALA A 338 -75.69 -22.47 -72.73
N THR A 339 -75.70 -22.15 -74.05
CA THR A 339 -75.30 -22.98 -75.25
C THR A 339 -75.95 -22.49 -76.56
N SER A 340 -77.04 -21.73 -76.49
CA SER A 340 -77.85 -21.34 -77.66
C SER A 340 -77.37 -20.08 -78.41
N ASN A 341 -76.52 -19.23 -77.81
CA ASN A 341 -76.13 -17.94 -78.41
C ASN A 341 -74.84 -17.97 -79.29
N PHE A 342 -74.03 -19.03 -79.28
CA PHE A 342 -72.80 -19.15 -80.10
C PHE A 342 -73.08 -19.54 -81.57
N VAL A 343 -74.11 -20.33 -81.82
CA VAL A 343 -74.40 -20.88 -83.17
C VAL A 343 -74.92 -19.82 -84.13
N SER A 344 -75.50 -18.73 -83.61
CA SER A 344 -76.07 -17.64 -84.41
C SER A 344 -74.99 -16.72 -85.03
N SER A 345 -73.82 -16.58 -84.42
CA SER A 345 -72.79 -15.60 -84.85
C SER A 345 -71.76 -16.12 -85.86
N LEU A 346 -71.67 -17.44 -86.13
CA LEU A 346 -70.70 -18.03 -87.07
C LEU A 346 -71.23 -18.13 -88.52
N ILE A 347 -72.55 -18.16 -88.72
CA ILE A 347 -73.17 -18.33 -90.05
C ILE A 347 -73.19 -17.02 -90.86
N GLN A 348 -72.85 -15.88 -90.25
CA GLN A 348 -72.97 -14.55 -90.86
C GLN A 348 -71.65 -13.96 -91.40
N SER A 349 -70.52 -14.68 -91.40
CA SER A 349 -69.19 -14.06 -91.65
C SER A 349 -68.38 -14.53 -92.88
N LEU A 350 -68.88 -15.38 -93.77
CA LEU A 350 -68.13 -15.78 -94.99
C LEU A 350 -68.99 -15.93 -96.26
N PRO A 351 -68.87 -15.02 -97.26
CA PRO A 351 -69.34 -15.18 -98.65
C PRO A 351 -68.24 -15.68 -99.65
N PRO A 352 -68.56 -16.36 -100.79
CA PRO A 352 -67.63 -17.23 -101.53
C PRO A 352 -66.94 -16.63 -102.80
N VAL A 353 -65.60 -16.53 -102.72
CA VAL A 353 -64.47 -16.67 -103.70
C VAL A 353 -64.59 -16.69 -105.24
N HIS A 354 -65.76 -16.70 -105.88
CA HIS A 354 -65.82 -16.67 -107.36
C HIS A 354 -65.26 -15.37 -107.99
N ASP A 355 -65.12 -14.31 -107.19
CA ASP A 355 -64.60 -13.01 -107.63
C ASP A 355 -63.09 -12.98 -107.83
N VAL A 356 -62.33 -13.91 -107.25
CA VAL A 356 -60.86 -13.87 -107.33
C VAL A 356 -60.34 -14.38 -108.69
N ALA A 357 -61.06 -15.31 -109.33
CA ALA A 357 -60.61 -15.93 -110.58
C ALA A 357 -60.70 -14.99 -111.80
N LYS A 358 -61.69 -14.09 -111.85
CA LYS A 358 -61.85 -13.15 -112.99
C LYS A 358 -60.83 -12.01 -113.01
N MET A 359 -60.18 -11.68 -111.88
CA MET A 359 -59.15 -10.62 -111.85
C MET A 359 -57.80 -11.05 -112.46
N ALA A 360 -57.57 -12.35 -112.70
CA ALA A 360 -56.26 -12.89 -113.12
C ALA A 360 -56.12 -13.21 -114.62
N GLY A 361 -57.14 -12.96 -115.44
CA GLY A 361 -57.02 -12.84 -116.91
C GLY A 361 -56.63 -14.10 -117.69
N VAL A 362 -56.95 -15.31 -117.19
CA VAL A 362 -56.72 -16.57 -117.92
C VAL A 362 -58.05 -17.28 -118.14
N ASP A 363 -58.44 -17.41 -119.41
CA ASP A 363 -59.65 -18.12 -119.83
C ASP A 363 -59.42 -19.63 -119.79
N LEU A 364 -60.24 -20.32 -118.99
CA LEU A 364 -60.27 -21.77 -118.91
C LEU A 364 -61.33 -22.33 -119.88
N PRO A 365 -60.99 -23.36 -120.69
CA PRO A 365 -61.86 -23.88 -121.74
C PRO A 365 -63.19 -24.46 -121.23
N ASP A 366 -64.25 -24.32 -122.04
CA ASP A 366 -65.69 -24.38 -121.74
C ASP A 366 -66.26 -25.63 -121.01
N TYR A 367 -65.46 -26.64 -120.67
CA TYR A 367 -65.94 -27.85 -120.01
C TYR A 367 -66.11 -27.73 -118.48
N LEU A 368 -65.71 -26.61 -117.88
CA LEU A 368 -65.82 -26.38 -116.43
C LEU A 368 -67.03 -25.52 -116.00
N GLY A 369 -67.90 -25.16 -116.95
CA GLY A 369 -69.29 -24.76 -116.67
C GLY A 369 -69.50 -23.30 -116.23
N THR A 370 -70.63 -22.73 -116.68
CA THR A 370 -71.09 -21.37 -116.40
C THR A 370 -72.38 -21.41 -115.58
N MET A 371 -72.54 -20.50 -114.60
CA MET A 371 -73.82 -20.29 -113.91
C MET A 371 -74.55 -19.08 -114.50
N LYS A 372 -75.87 -19.25 -114.69
CA LYS A 372 -76.83 -18.23 -115.16
C LYS A 372 -77.06 -17.15 -114.10
N GLU A 373 -77.27 -15.92 -114.58
CA GLU A 373 -77.80 -14.79 -113.82
C GLU A 373 -79.27 -15.03 -113.44
N ASP A 374 -79.60 -14.79 -112.17
CA ASP A 374 -80.80 -14.11 -111.69
C ASP A 374 -80.47 -13.40 -110.36
#